data_AF-A0A7H5ET35-F1
#
_entry.id   AF-A0A7H5ET35-F1
#
_cell.length_a   1.000
_cell.length_b   1.000
_cell.length_c   1.000
_cell.angle_alpha   90.00
_cell.angle_beta   90.00
_cell.angle_gamma   90.00
#
_symmetry.space_group_name_H-M   'P 1'
#
loop_
_entity.id
_entity.type
_entity.pdbx_description
1 polymer ?
#
loop_
_entity_poly.entity_id
_entity_poly.type
_entity_poly.pdbx_seq_one_letter_code
_entity_poly.pdbx_strand_id
1 'polypeptide(L)'
;MIPRNDHFLVGFLAALSVAFVAFALLQQGAEWLAESAGRPINFKDRTLALIAICLNVLPMNYFRRSYRSKSLRGLVTGTMVLALTWFFYYGRDLLNGG
;
A
#
# COMPACT_ATOMS: atom_id res chain seq x y z
N MET A 1 26.00 8.49 -14.48
CA MET A 1 26.43 7.90 -13.20
C MET A 1 25.30 6.98 -12.74
N ILE A 2 25.39 5.68 -12.98
CA ILE A 2 24.31 4.72 -12.68
C ILE A 2 24.51 4.31 -11.22
N PRO A 3 23.61 4.67 -10.28
CA PRO A 3 23.83 4.30 -8.89
C PRO A 3 23.76 2.77 -8.78
N ARG A 4 24.79 2.18 -8.17
CA ARG A 4 25.02 0.75 -7.96
C ARG A 4 23.93 0.04 -7.12
N ASN A 5 22.94 0.80 -6.63
CA ASN A 5 21.84 0.33 -5.78
C ASN A 5 20.54 -0.01 -6.55
N ASP A 6 20.62 -0.39 -7.83
CA ASP A 6 19.44 -0.73 -8.67
C ASP A 6 18.98 -2.17 -8.47
N HIS A 7 18.77 -2.55 -7.20
CA HIS A 7 18.28 -3.88 -6.88
C HIS A 7 16.75 -3.88 -6.90
N PHE A 8 16.19 -4.89 -7.55
CA PHE A 8 14.77 -5.24 -7.50
C PHE A 8 14.21 -5.20 -6.07
N LEU A 9 15.04 -5.60 -5.09
CA LEU A 9 14.73 -5.58 -3.67
C LEU A 9 14.38 -4.18 -3.13
N VAL A 10 14.98 -3.11 -3.66
CA VAL A 10 14.72 -1.74 -3.23
C VAL A 10 13.31 -1.30 -3.62
N GLY A 11 12.86 -1.67 -4.83
CA GLY A 11 11.48 -1.45 -5.25
C GLY A 11 10.48 -2.24 -4.41
N PHE A 12 10.82 -3.50 -4.08
CA PHE A 12 9.97 -4.35 -3.25
C PHE A 12 9.82 -3.80 -1.82
N LEU A 13 10.94 -3.45 -1.17
CA LEU A 13 10.94 -2.86 0.17
C LEU A 13 10.24 -1.50 0.20
N ALA A 14 10.40 -0.69 -0.85
CA ALA A 14 9.70 0.59 -0.97
C ALA A 14 8.18 0.41 -1.09
N ALA A 15 7.69 -0.59 -1.82
CA ALA A 15 6.26 -0.89 -1.90
C ALA A 15 5.69 -1.31 -0.53
N LEU A 16 6.47 -2.07 0.25
CA LEU A 16 6.08 -2.52 1.58
C LEU A 16 6.08 -1.36 2.59
N SER A 17 7.13 -0.54 2.59
CA SER A 17 7.22 0.61 3.49
C SER A 17 6.15 1.67 3.18
N VAL A 18 5.88 1.94 1.90
CA VAL A 18 4.84 2.91 1.51
C VAL A 18 3.45 2.39 1.86
N ALA A 19 3.12 1.12 1.60
CA ALA A 19 1.85 0.55 2.05
C ALA A 19 1.67 0.64 3.56
N PHE A 20 2.72 0.33 4.33
CA PHE A 20 2.69 0.37 5.79
C PHE A 20 2.45 1.80 6.31
N VAL A 21 3.21 2.77 5.79
CA VAL A 21 3.06 4.19 6.16
C VAL A 21 1.70 4.72 5.74
N ALA A 22 1.23 4.40 4.52
CA ALA A 22 -0.08 4.81 4.03
C ALA A 22 -1.20 4.27 4.91
N PHE A 23 -1.13 2.99 5.32
CA PHE A 23 -2.12 2.40 6.21
C PHE A 23 -2.15 3.08 7.58
N ALA A 24 -0.98 3.32 8.19
CA ALA A 24 -0.88 4.01 9.48
C ALA A 24 -1.40 5.46 9.43
N LEU A 25 -1.15 6.17 8.33
CA LEU A 25 -1.68 7.53 8.12
C LEU A 25 -3.19 7.52 7.93
N LEU A 26 -3.73 6.55 7.19
CA LEU A 26 -5.17 6.41 6.99
C LEU A 26 -5.91 6.09 8.29
N GLN A 27 -5.32 5.26 9.15
CA GLN A 27 -5.90 4.93 10.45
C GLN A 27 -5.91 6.15 11.38
N GLN A 28 -4.80 6.87 11.49
CA GLN A 28 -4.75 8.12 12.27
C GLN A 28 -5.71 9.18 11.73
N GLY A 29 -5.81 9.31 10.40
CA GLY A 29 -6.76 10.22 9.76
C GLY A 29 -8.22 9.84 10.04
N ALA A 30 -8.53 8.55 10.05
CA ALA A 30 -9.85 8.04 10.41
C ALA A 30 -10.20 8.34 11.88
N GLU A 31 -9.26 8.13 12.80
CA GLU A 31 -9.43 8.44 14.23
C GLU A 31 -9.64 9.94 14.45
N TRP A 32 -8.83 10.79 13.83
CA TRP A 32 -8.97 12.24 13.91
C TRP A 32 -10.31 12.73 13.31
N LEU A 33 -10.77 12.10 12.23
CA LEU A 33 -12.08 12.39 11.64
C LEU A 33 -13.22 11.95 12.56
N ALA A 34 -13.09 10.81 13.24
CA ALA A 34 -14.09 10.33 14.20
C ALA A 34 -14.17 11.23 15.44
N GLU A 35 -13.02 11.69 15.95
CA GLU A 35 -12.94 12.63 17.08
C GLU A 35 -13.58 13.98 16.73
N SER A 36 -13.27 14.54 15.55
CA SER A 36 -13.83 15.81 15.08
C SER A 36 -15.31 15.73 14.71
N ALA A 37 -15.79 14.58 14.21
CA ALA A 37 -17.20 14.38 13.87
C ALA A 37 -18.10 14.07 15.08
N GLY A 38 -17.52 13.79 16.26
CA GLY A 38 -18.26 13.42 17.47
C GLY A 38 -19.08 12.13 17.32
N ARG A 39 -18.76 11.29 16.33
CA ARG A 39 -19.40 9.98 16.10
C ARG A 39 -18.33 8.94 15.77
N PRO A 40 -18.53 7.68 16.20
CA PRO A 40 -17.60 6.60 15.87
C PRO A 40 -17.70 6.25 14.38
N ILE A 41 -16.87 6.89 13.55
CA ILE A 41 -16.71 6.54 12.14
C ILE A 41 -15.76 5.33 12.07
N ASN A 42 -16.33 4.14 12.12
CA ASN A 42 -15.56 2.91 11.95
C ASN A 42 -15.39 2.60 10.46
N PHE A 43 -14.33 3.14 9.85
CA PHE A 43 -13.89 2.63 8.56
C PHE A 43 -13.40 1.20 8.73
N LYS A 44 -13.83 0.33 7.82
CA LYS A 44 -13.49 -1.09 7.90
C LYS A 44 -12.02 -1.25 7.50
N ASP A 45 -11.22 -1.95 8.31
CA ASP A 45 -9.77 -2.11 8.06
C ASP A 45 -9.46 -2.64 6.65
N ARG A 46 -10.35 -3.49 6.12
CA ARG A 46 -10.30 -4.00 4.75
C ARG A 46 -10.25 -2.90 3.68
N THR A 47 -11.06 -1.84 3.82
CA THR A 47 -11.10 -0.73 2.85
C THR A 47 -9.89 0.19 3.00
N LEU A 48 -9.44 0.43 4.24
CA LEU A 48 -8.23 1.22 4.51
C LEU A 48 -6.99 0.52 3.93
N ALA A 49 -6.90 -0.80 4.07
CA ALA A 49 -5.82 -1.59 3.51
C ALA A 49 -5.82 -1.58 1.97
N LEU A 50 -6.98 -1.66 1.31
CA LEU A 50 -7.06 -1.50 -0.15
C LEU A 50 -6.57 -0.11 -0.60
N ILE A 51 -7.01 0.96 0.08
CA ILE A 51 -6.60 2.33 -0.23
C ILE A 51 -5.09 2.49 -0.03
N ALA A 52 -4.53 1.92 1.04
CA ALA A 52 -3.10 1.92 1.30
C ALA A 52 -2.30 1.19 0.19
N ILE A 53 -2.79 0.05 -0.29
CA ILE A 53 -2.18 -0.67 -1.42
C ILE A 53 -2.27 0.15 -2.71
N CYS A 54 -3.40 0.80 -2.97
CA CYS A 54 -3.55 1.70 -4.11
C CYS A 54 -2.63 2.92 -4.02
N LEU A 55 -2.32 3.41 -2.82
CA LEU A 55 -1.38 4.51 -2.60
C LEU A 55 0.05 4.17 -3.03
N ASN A 56 0.41 2.88 -3.18
CA ASN A 56 1.69 2.49 -3.79
C ASN A 56 1.83 2.93 -5.25
N VAL A 57 0.78 3.39 -5.91
CA VAL A 57 0.88 4.03 -7.24
C VAL A 57 1.67 5.35 -7.19
N LEU A 58 1.70 6.04 -6.04
CA LEU A 58 2.48 7.29 -5.85
C LEU A 58 3.99 7.10 -6.04
N PRO A 59 4.68 6.20 -5.29
CA PRO A 59 6.09 5.91 -5.55
C PRO A 59 6.30 5.31 -6.94
N MET A 60 5.32 4.58 -7.48
CA MET A 60 5.38 4.02 -8.84
C MET A 60 5.50 5.12 -9.89
N ASN A 61 4.73 6.20 -9.76
CA ASN A 61 4.81 7.34 -10.67
C ASN A 61 6.12 8.13 -10.48
N TYR A 62 6.64 8.21 -9.23
CA TYR A 62 7.93 8.84 -8.94
C TYR A 62 9.11 8.07 -9.53
N PHE A 63 9.19 6.74 -9.31
CA PHE A 63 10.22 5.88 -9.88
C PHE A 63 10.15 5.83 -11.41
N ARG A 64 8.95 5.90 -11.99
CA ARG A 64 8.76 5.97 -13.46
C ARG A 64 9.40 7.22 -14.04
N ARG A 65 9.37 8.35 -13.33
CA ARG A 65 10.02 9.61 -13.74
C ARG A 65 11.56 9.56 -13.60
N SER A 66 12.08 8.68 -12.74
CA SER A 66 13.51 8.53 -12.47
C SER A 66 14.24 7.53 -13.41
N TYR A 67 13.56 6.97 -14.42
CA TYR A 67 14.15 6.02 -15.39
C TYR A 67 14.78 4.74 -14.77
N ARG A 68 14.45 4.41 -13.51
CA ARG A 68 14.92 3.18 -12.81
C ARG A 68 14.02 1.99 -13.12
N SER A 69 14.22 1.37 -14.29
CA SER A 69 13.40 0.27 -14.81
C SER A 69 13.42 -1.00 -13.96
N LYS A 70 14.52 -1.31 -13.25
CA LYS A 70 14.61 -2.48 -12.34
C LYS A 70 13.84 -2.27 -11.03
N SER A 71 14.00 -1.09 -10.42
CA SER A 71 13.28 -0.74 -9.19
C SER A 71 11.76 -0.64 -9.43
N LEU A 72 11.34 -0.17 -10.61
CA LEU A 72 9.91 -0.12 -10.99
C LEU A 72 9.28 -1.53 -11.01
N ARG A 73 9.97 -2.53 -11.59
CA ARG A 73 9.50 -3.92 -11.59
C ARG A 73 9.37 -4.48 -10.17
N GLY A 74 10.36 -4.20 -9.31
CA GLY A 74 10.31 -4.61 -7.90
C GLY A 74 9.12 -4.03 -7.14
N LEU A 75 8.81 -2.76 -7.40
CA LEU A 75 7.67 -2.09 -6.78
C LEU A 75 6.34 -2.70 -7.26
N VAL A 76 6.18 -2.92 -8.56
CA VAL A 76 4.99 -3.58 -9.13
C VAL A 76 4.80 -4.98 -8.54
N THR A 77 5.86 -5.79 -8.48
CA THR A 77 5.78 -7.12 -7.86
C THR A 77 5.43 -7.03 -6.38
N GLY A 78 6.00 -6.07 -5.63
CA GLY A 78 5.65 -5.83 -4.23
C GLY A 78 4.18 -5.47 -4.02
N THR A 79 3.63 -4.57 -4.86
CA THR A 79 2.20 -4.23 -4.82
C THR A 79 1.31 -5.42 -5.14
N MET A 80 1.71 -6.26 -6.09
CA MET A 80 0.97 -7.46 -6.46
C MET A 80 0.95 -8.49 -5.32
N VAL A 81 2.07 -8.68 -4.63
CA VAL A 81 2.14 -9.55 -3.44
C VAL A 81 1.26 -9.02 -2.31
N LEU A 82 1.31 -7.71 -2.03
CA LEU A 82 0.44 -7.08 -1.02
C LEU A 82 -1.05 -7.24 -1.36
N ALA A 83 -1.42 -7.04 -2.62
CA ALA A 83 -2.79 -7.25 -3.10
C ALA A 83 -3.24 -8.70 -2.99
N LEU A 84 -2.37 -9.67 -3.32
CA LEU A 84 -2.65 -11.09 -3.15
C LEU A 84 -2.84 -11.44 -1.67
N THR A 85 -1.92 -11.01 -0.79
CA THR A 85 -2.03 -11.25 0.66
C THR A 85 -3.32 -10.66 1.22
N TRP A 86 -3.68 -9.44 0.81
CA TRP A 86 -4.95 -8.82 1.20
C TRP A 86 -6.15 -9.63 0.70
N PHE A 87 -6.12 -10.08 -0.56
CA PHE A 87 -7.20 -10.89 -1.14
C PHE A 87 -7.32 -12.26 -0.47
N PHE A 88 -6.22 -12.90 -0.09
CA PHE A 88 -6.28 -14.17 0.65
C PHE A 88 -6.78 -13.99 2.07
N TYR A 89 -6.45 -12.89 2.74
CA TYR A 89 -6.89 -12.64 4.11
C TYR A 89 -8.37 -12.19 4.17
N TYR A 90 -8.71 -11.14 3.43
CA TYR A 90 -10.06 -10.55 3.44
C TYR A 90 -10.99 -11.15 2.40
N GLY A 91 -10.48 -11.58 1.24
CA GLY A 91 -11.30 -12.24 0.22
C GLY A 91 -11.80 -13.62 0.69
N ARG A 92 -11.04 -14.32 1.53
CA ARG A 92 -11.51 -15.56 2.16
C ARG A 92 -12.60 -15.30 3.21
N ASP A 93 -12.46 -14.21 3.97
CA ASP A 93 -13.48 -13.72 4.91
C ASP A 93 -14.77 -13.29 4.18
N LEU A 94 -14.64 -12.69 2.98
CA LEU A 94 -15.77 -12.31 2.12
C LEU A 94 -16.44 -13.50 1.42
N LEU A 95 -15.67 -14.52 0.99
CA LEU A 95 -16.18 -15.70 0.30
C LEU A 95 -16.80 -16.74 1.24
N ASN A 96 -16.41 -16.76 2.50
CA ASN A 96 -16.86 -17.74 3.49
C ASN A 96 -17.92 -17.18 4.47
N GLY A 97 -18.37 -15.94 4.25
CA GLY A 97 -19.20 -15.17 5.18
C GLY A 97 -20.25 -14.26 4.52
N GLY A 98 -21.03 -14.82 3.59
CA GLY A 98 -22.26 -14.23 3.05
C GLY A 98 -23.41 -15.20 3.14
#